data_AF-A0A7C6ABT9-F1
#
_entry.id   AF-A0A7C6ABT9-F1
#
_cell.length_a   1.000
_cell.length_b   1.000
_cell.length_c   1.000
_cell.angle_alpha   90.00
_cell.angle_beta   90.00
_cell.angle_gamma   90.00
#
_symmetry.space_group_name_H-M   'P 1'
#
loop_
_entity.id
_entity.type
_entity.pdbx_description
1 polymer ?
#
loop_
_entity_poly.entity_id
_entity_poly.type
_entity_poly.pdbx_seq_one_letter_code
_entity_poly.pdbx_strand_id
1 'polypeptide(L)'
;QVMSLYQIPNSVLSRHSKFPRAYVYTPIRDWTVDDVWYYLLQVPSPWGNDNRDLVALYQSAQGECPLVIDDTTPSCGNSRFGCWVCTVVTKDKSISALINSGEEWLMPLLEIRNLLASTQDPKLKPLYREYKRRQGFVSFKSDGSGVISRGPYKIEFCKELLRMVLNAQMRVRKEGPDPHIQLILPEELQEIRRIWRTERGDWEDSVPKIYREVTGEELDWVSDDIGFSSKEKSLLVEVCKKHNIPMQLLMKLLDAELQTHGMEKRAHVYNRIDQILFEEWRTEEELLLNNANGIRK
;
A
#
# COMPACT_ATOMS: atom_id res chain seq x y z
N GLN A 1 34.36 -3.47 15.89
CA GLN A 1 34.80 -2.20 16.53
C GLN A 1 33.78 -1.58 17.50
N VAL A 2 32.45 -1.73 17.33
CA VAL A 2 31.45 -1.07 18.22
C VAL A 2 31.06 -1.91 19.45
N MET A 3 31.18 -3.24 19.41
CA MET A 3 30.72 -4.12 20.49
C MET A 3 31.63 -4.17 21.72
N SER A 4 32.93 -3.88 21.57
CA SER A 4 33.87 -3.84 22.71
C SER A 4 33.52 -2.77 23.73
N LEU A 5 32.87 -1.68 23.30
CA LEU A 5 32.44 -0.57 24.17
C LEU A 5 31.36 -0.99 25.19
N TYR A 6 30.62 -2.06 24.89
CA TYR A 6 29.51 -2.53 25.72
C TYR A 6 29.84 -3.81 26.47
N GLN A 7 31.07 -4.33 26.31
CA GLN A 7 31.50 -5.57 26.95
C GLN A 7 31.64 -5.38 28.45
N ILE A 8 31.14 -6.36 29.21
CA ILE A 8 31.35 -6.43 30.65
C ILE A 8 32.52 -7.41 30.89
N PRO A 9 33.61 -6.99 31.56
CA PRO A 9 34.72 -7.88 31.86
C PRO A 9 34.25 -9.13 32.61
N ASN A 10 34.76 -10.30 32.22
CA ASN A 10 34.44 -11.60 32.82
C ASN A 10 32.95 -11.99 32.81
N SER A 11 32.16 -11.45 31.87
CA SER A 11 30.76 -11.82 31.68
C SER A 11 30.49 -12.24 30.23
N VAL A 12 29.60 -13.21 30.06
CA VAL A 12 29.04 -13.57 28.75
C VAL A 12 28.04 -12.53 28.23
N LEU A 13 27.65 -11.58 29.07
CA LEU A 13 26.67 -10.53 28.77
C LEU A 13 27.35 -9.20 28.42
N SER A 14 26.74 -8.47 27.50
CA SER A 14 27.09 -7.08 27.13
C SER A 14 25.98 -6.11 27.55
N ARG A 15 26.30 -4.83 27.77
CA ARG A 15 25.30 -3.80 28.07
C ARG A 15 24.51 -3.42 26.82
N HIS A 16 23.21 -3.16 26.94
CA HIS A 16 22.44 -2.62 25.82
C HIS A 16 22.79 -1.14 25.58
N SER A 17 22.90 -0.73 24.32
CA SER A 17 23.28 0.63 23.91
C SER A 17 22.28 1.74 24.25
N LYS A 18 21.06 1.41 24.69
CA LYS A 18 19.95 2.35 24.90
C LYS A 18 19.26 2.16 26.25
N PHE A 19 19.17 0.91 26.74
CA PHE A 19 18.45 0.58 27.96
C PHE A 19 19.43 0.23 29.09
N PRO A 20 19.57 1.08 30.13
CA PRO A 20 20.61 0.93 31.16
C PRO A 20 20.56 -0.36 31.99
N ARG A 21 19.39 -1.00 32.09
CA ARG A 21 19.16 -2.24 32.85
C ARG A 21 18.95 -3.47 31.98
N ALA A 22 19.25 -3.37 30.69
CA ALA A 22 19.17 -4.49 29.77
C ALA A 22 20.57 -5.00 29.41
N TYR A 23 20.68 -6.32 29.37
CA TYR A 23 21.89 -7.04 28.99
C TYR A 23 21.62 -7.86 27.72
N VAL A 24 22.63 -8.00 26.88
CA VAL A 24 22.58 -8.72 25.61
C VAL A 24 23.53 -9.90 25.68
N TYR A 25 23.01 -11.11 25.46
CA TYR A 25 23.81 -12.31 25.26
C TYR A 25 23.96 -12.57 23.77
N THR A 26 25.19 -12.74 23.30
CA THR A 26 25.52 -12.95 21.87
C THR A 26 26.25 -14.29 21.69
N PRO A 27 25.54 -15.42 21.59
CA PRO A 27 26.12 -16.77 21.61
C PRO A 27 27.11 -17.05 20.47
N ILE A 28 26.86 -16.49 19.30
CA ILE A 28 27.67 -16.69 18.07
C ILE A 28 28.51 -15.45 17.73
N ARG A 29 28.86 -14.63 18.74
CA ARG A 29 29.61 -13.38 18.51
C ARG A 29 30.94 -13.61 17.80
N ASP A 30 31.59 -14.71 18.13
CA ASP A 30 32.93 -15.03 17.66
C ASP A 30 32.89 -15.83 16.34
N TRP A 31 31.69 -16.03 15.76
CA TRP A 31 31.50 -16.69 14.46
C TRP A 31 31.59 -15.68 13.33
N THR A 32 32.21 -16.09 12.23
CA THR A 32 32.14 -15.39 10.95
C THR A 32 30.81 -15.66 10.24
N VAL A 33 30.53 -14.92 9.17
CA VAL A 33 29.37 -15.19 8.30
C VAL A 33 29.47 -16.59 7.69
N ASP A 34 30.67 -17.02 7.33
CA ASP A 34 30.93 -18.33 6.72
C ASP A 34 30.71 -19.47 7.72
N ASP A 35 31.12 -19.30 8.98
CA ASP A 35 30.87 -20.28 10.04
C ASP A 35 29.35 -20.52 10.23
N VAL A 36 28.56 -19.45 10.15
CA VAL A 36 27.10 -19.53 10.24
C VAL A 36 26.53 -20.31 9.06
N TRP A 37 26.95 -20.01 7.83
CA TRP A 37 26.48 -20.74 6.65
C TRP A 37 26.91 -22.21 6.65
N TYR A 38 28.15 -22.50 7.05
CA TYR A 38 28.66 -23.85 7.16
C TYR A 38 27.81 -24.69 8.13
N TYR A 39 27.47 -24.13 9.29
CA TYR A 39 26.57 -24.79 10.23
C TYR A 39 25.17 -24.97 9.68
N LEU A 40 24.57 -23.93 9.08
CA LEU A 40 23.22 -24.01 8.51
C LEU A 40 23.11 -25.06 7.39
N LEU A 41 24.15 -25.26 6.59
CA LEU A 41 24.14 -26.28 5.54
C LEU A 41 24.25 -27.72 6.06
N GLN A 42 24.65 -27.92 7.32
CA GLN A 42 24.76 -29.23 7.96
C GLN A 42 23.54 -29.62 8.78
N VAL A 43 22.83 -28.63 9.33
CA VAL A 43 21.71 -28.85 10.23
C VAL A 43 20.40 -28.57 9.49
N PRO A 44 19.40 -29.48 9.54
CA PRO A 44 18.12 -29.22 8.91
C PRO A 44 17.45 -27.98 9.50
N SER A 45 16.80 -27.19 8.65
CA SER A 45 16.10 -25.99 9.09
C SER A 45 14.99 -26.35 10.08
N PRO A 46 14.93 -25.72 11.27
CA PRO A 46 13.87 -25.98 12.23
C PRO A 46 12.50 -25.49 11.74
N TRP A 47 12.47 -24.67 10.68
CA TRP A 47 11.25 -24.16 10.05
C TRP A 47 10.82 -24.96 8.80
N GLY A 48 11.53 -26.04 8.49
CA GLY A 48 11.18 -26.96 7.39
C GLY A 48 11.61 -26.54 5.99
N ASN A 49 12.34 -25.44 5.83
CA ASN A 49 12.85 -24.97 4.54
C ASN A 49 14.20 -25.60 4.19
N ASP A 50 14.59 -25.58 2.91
CA ASP A 50 15.94 -25.96 2.50
C ASP A 50 16.92 -24.79 2.70
N ASN A 51 17.97 -25.02 3.49
CA ASN A 51 19.01 -24.03 3.72
C ASN A 51 19.86 -23.78 2.46
N ARG A 52 19.90 -24.71 1.50
CA ARG A 52 20.56 -24.51 0.21
C ARG A 52 19.82 -23.49 -0.66
N ASP A 53 18.49 -23.57 -0.69
CA ASP A 53 17.66 -22.59 -1.40
C ASP A 53 17.84 -21.19 -0.79
N LEU A 54 17.97 -21.13 0.55
CA LEU A 54 18.26 -19.87 1.25
C LEU A 54 19.63 -19.30 0.85
N VAL A 55 20.67 -20.13 0.76
CA VAL A 55 21.99 -19.69 0.26
C VAL A 55 21.90 -19.17 -1.17
N ALA A 56 21.21 -19.90 -2.05
CA ALA A 56 21.01 -19.51 -3.44
C ALA A 56 20.26 -18.17 -3.56
N LEU A 57 19.24 -17.95 -2.73
CA LEU A 57 18.49 -16.70 -2.66
C LEU A 57 19.38 -15.50 -2.25
N TYR A 58 20.23 -15.69 -1.23
CA TYR A 58 21.14 -14.63 -0.79
C TYR A 58 22.27 -14.37 -1.80
N GLN A 59 22.71 -15.40 -2.54
CA GLN A 59 23.65 -15.29 -3.65
C GLN A 59 23.05 -14.46 -4.80
N SER A 60 21.86 -14.83 -5.26
CA SER A 60 21.20 -14.18 -6.40
C SER A 60 20.78 -12.74 -6.11
N ALA A 61 20.36 -12.45 -4.88
CA ALA A 61 19.95 -11.10 -4.46
C ALA A 61 21.11 -10.11 -4.24
N GLN A 62 22.37 -10.57 -4.23
CA GLN A 62 23.56 -9.73 -4.01
C GLN A 62 24.51 -9.66 -5.21
N GLY A 63 24.36 -10.56 -6.19
CA GLY A 63 25.21 -10.57 -7.38
C GLY A 63 26.64 -11.05 -7.14
N GLU A 64 27.02 -11.43 -5.91
CA GLU A 64 28.32 -12.03 -5.57
C GLU A 64 28.20 -13.12 -4.49
N CYS A 65 29.18 -14.04 -4.52
CA CYS A 65 29.19 -15.31 -3.80
C CYS A 65 29.53 -15.14 -2.29
N PRO A 66 28.76 -15.75 -1.36
CA PRO A 66 29.05 -15.77 0.07
C PRO A 66 30.11 -16.81 0.47
N LEU A 67 30.83 -17.43 -0.48
CA LEU A 67 31.91 -18.40 -0.23
C LEU A 67 33.27 -17.88 -0.69
N VAL A 68 33.43 -16.55 -0.78
CA VAL A 68 34.71 -15.96 -1.17
C VAL A 68 35.61 -15.91 0.06
N ILE A 69 36.64 -16.76 0.07
CA ILE A 69 37.65 -16.92 1.12
C ILE A 69 38.62 -15.70 1.19
N ASP A 70 38.34 -14.62 0.46
CA ASP A 70 39.22 -13.46 0.33
C ASP A 70 38.71 -12.27 1.15
N ASP A 71 39.54 -11.81 2.09
CA ASP A 71 39.33 -10.66 2.98
C ASP A 71 39.09 -9.32 2.24
N THR A 72 39.33 -9.27 0.93
CA THR A 72 39.10 -8.07 0.10
C THR A 72 37.65 -7.92 -0.37
N THR A 73 36.81 -8.94 -0.23
CA THR A 73 35.42 -8.93 -0.68
C THR A 73 34.49 -8.38 0.41
N PRO A 74 33.69 -7.33 0.16
CA PRO A 74 32.83 -6.73 1.17
C PRO A 74 31.75 -7.72 1.67
N SER A 75 31.52 -7.73 2.98
CA SER A 75 30.59 -8.67 3.65
C SER A 75 29.15 -8.62 3.09
N CYS A 76 28.63 -9.80 2.76
CA CYS A 76 27.34 -10.09 2.10
C CYS A 76 26.08 -9.95 3.00
N GLY A 77 26.03 -8.95 3.88
CA GLY A 77 24.96 -8.79 4.89
C GLY A 77 24.00 -7.62 4.69
N ASN A 78 24.08 -6.89 3.57
CA ASN A 78 23.38 -5.59 3.42
C ASN A 78 22.20 -5.62 2.43
N SER A 79 21.93 -6.74 1.77
CA SER A 79 20.74 -6.88 0.91
C SER A 79 19.53 -7.17 1.77
N ARG A 80 18.64 -6.19 1.83
CA ARG A 80 17.35 -6.30 2.52
C ARG A 80 16.30 -6.62 1.48
N PHE A 81 15.70 -7.80 1.56
CA PHE A 81 14.53 -8.13 0.76
C PHE A 81 13.41 -7.13 1.06
N GLY A 82 13.03 -6.36 0.05
CA GLY A 82 12.01 -5.34 0.16
C GLY A 82 10.61 -5.92 -0.07
N CYS A 83 9.63 -5.35 0.61
CA CYS A 83 8.24 -5.59 0.27
C CYS A 83 7.91 -4.87 -1.06
N TRP A 84 7.20 -5.53 -1.98
CA TRP A 84 6.84 -4.95 -3.28
C TRP A 84 5.92 -3.73 -3.19
N VAL A 85 5.30 -3.45 -2.03
CA VAL A 85 4.56 -2.19 -1.81
C VAL A 85 5.38 -1.10 -1.11
N CYS A 86 6.63 -1.37 -0.72
CA CYS A 86 7.45 -0.44 0.05
C CYS A 86 8.05 0.67 -0.83
N THR A 87 7.63 1.91 -0.56
CA THR A 87 8.14 3.12 -1.24
C THR A 87 9.17 3.90 -0.42
N VAL A 88 9.65 3.34 0.71
CA VAL A 88 10.61 4.03 1.60
C VAL A 88 11.99 4.15 0.93
N VAL A 89 12.40 3.11 0.20
CA VAL A 89 13.64 3.11 -0.57
C VAL A 89 13.35 3.69 -1.95
N THR A 90 14.32 4.33 -2.61
CA THR A 90 14.13 4.88 -3.96
C THR A 90 14.15 3.80 -5.04
N LYS A 91 15.11 2.86 -4.97
CA LYS A 91 15.23 1.71 -5.87
C LYS A 91 15.40 0.42 -5.07
N ASP A 92 14.62 -0.59 -5.41
CA ASP A 92 14.75 -1.92 -4.81
C ASP A 92 15.81 -2.71 -5.57
N LYS A 93 17.01 -2.83 -4.98
CA LYS A 93 18.13 -3.55 -5.61
C LYS A 93 17.94 -5.06 -5.58
N SER A 94 17.26 -5.58 -4.55
CA SER A 94 17.12 -7.01 -4.31
C SER A 94 16.19 -7.64 -5.33
N ILE A 95 15.00 -7.06 -5.55
CA ILE A 95 14.07 -7.57 -6.58
C ILE A 95 14.65 -7.42 -7.99
N SER A 96 15.40 -6.34 -8.26
CA SER A 96 16.08 -6.17 -9.56
C SER A 96 17.20 -7.20 -9.76
N ALA A 97 17.95 -7.55 -8.72
CA ALA A 97 18.97 -8.59 -8.79
C ALA A 97 18.32 -9.96 -9.04
N LEU A 98 17.22 -10.28 -8.36
CA LEU A 98 16.47 -11.52 -8.57
C LEU A 98 15.95 -11.64 -10.00
N ILE A 99 15.35 -10.58 -10.55
CA ILE A 99 14.91 -10.56 -11.96
C ILE A 99 16.10 -10.78 -12.91
N ASN A 100 17.23 -10.09 -12.68
CA ASN A 100 18.44 -10.27 -13.49
C ASN A 100 19.04 -11.69 -13.37
N SER A 101 18.78 -12.40 -12.27
CA SER A 101 19.20 -13.79 -12.05
C SER A 101 18.25 -14.84 -12.65
N GLY A 102 17.14 -14.41 -13.25
CA GLY A 102 16.19 -15.29 -13.96
C GLY A 102 14.77 -15.32 -13.38
N GLU A 103 14.52 -14.67 -12.24
CA GLU A 103 13.19 -14.63 -11.60
C GLU A 103 12.29 -13.56 -12.23
N GLU A 104 12.05 -13.66 -13.54
CA GLU A 104 11.32 -12.65 -14.32
C GLU A 104 9.85 -12.48 -13.88
N TRP A 105 9.26 -13.47 -13.22
CA TRP A 105 7.90 -13.41 -12.68
C TRP A 105 7.72 -12.33 -11.60
N LEU A 106 8.82 -11.81 -11.02
CA LEU A 106 8.81 -10.69 -10.08
C LEU A 106 8.63 -9.31 -10.77
N MET A 107 8.82 -9.23 -12.09
CA MET A 107 8.72 -7.99 -12.86
C MET A 107 7.41 -7.19 -12.62
N PRO A 108 6.19 -7.79 -12.67
CA PRO A 108 4.96 -7.03 -12.43
C PRO A 108 4.91 -6.43 -11.02
N LEU A 109 5.50 -7.08 -10.01
CA LEU A 109 5.56 -6.55 -8.64
C LEU A 109 6.49 -5.32 -8.57
N LEU A 110 7.63 -5.37 -9.26
CA LEU A 110 8.56 -4.25 -9.37
C LEU A 110 7.93 -3.05 -10.10
N GLU A 111 7.14 -3.29 -11.14
CA GLU A 111 6.43 -2.24 -11.88
C GLU A 111 5.43 -1.50 -10.99
N ILE A 112 4.59 -2.24 -10.24
CA ILE A 112 3.65 -1.64 -9.28
C ILE A 112 4.41 -0.83 -8.22
N ARG A 113 5.47 -1.41 -7.66
CA ARG A 113 6.33 -0.75 -6.68
C ARG A 113 6.86 0.59 -7.18
N ASN A 114 7.40 0.60 -8.39
CA ASN A 114 8.00 1.79 -9.00
C ASN A 114 6.94 2.84 -9.34
N LEU A 115 5.75 2.42 -9.78
CA LEU A 115 4.61 3.32 -9.94
C LEU A 115 4.26 3.99 -8.61
N LEU A 116 4.05 3.21 -7.54
CA LEU A 116 3.74 3.73 -6.22
C LEU A 116 4.82 4.70 -5.70
N ALA A 117 6.10 4.37 -5.91
CA ALA A 117 7.21 5.25 -5.56
C ALA A 117 7.18 6.57 -6.36
N SER A 118 6.91 6.51 -7.67
CA SER A 118 6.82 7.73 -8.50
C SER A 118 5.69 8.66 -8.07
N THR A 119 4.57 8.12 -7.57
CA THR A 119 3.45 8.92 -7.05
C THR A 119 3.80 9.71 -5.78
N GLN A 120 4.97 9.47 -5.16
CA GLN A 120 5.45 10.23 -4.00
C GLN A 120 6.13 11.55 -4.39
N ASP A 121 6.47 11.76 -5.67
CA ASP A 121 7.01 13.02 -6.16
C ASP A 121 5.96 14.14 -5.97
N PRO A 122 6.28 15.24 -5.24
CA PRO A 122 5.39 16.38 -5.08
C PRO A 122 4.76 16.91 -6.37
N LYS A 123 5.45 16.84 -7.51
CA LYS A 123 4.95 17.30 -8.81
C LYS A 123 3.88 16.38 -9.40
N LEU A 124 3.98 15.07 -9.13
CA LEU A 124 3.06 14.07 -9.66
C LEU A 124 1.87 13.81 -8.74
N LYS A 125 1.96 14.15 -7.45
CA LYS A 125 0.86 13.98 -6.49
C LYS A 125 -0.50 14.53 -6.96
N PRO A 126 -0.62 15.71 -7.61
CA PRO A 126 -1.91 16.22 -8.09
C PRO A 126 -2.58 15.33 -9.13
N LEU A 127 -1.80 14.56 -9.90
CA LEU A 127 -2.33 13.63 -10.90
C LEU A 127 -3.05 12.47 -10.21
N TYR A 128 -2.42 11.88 -9.19
CA TYR A 128 -2.87 10.63 -8.56
C TYR A 128 -3.71 10.82 -7.29
N ARG A 129 -3.60 11.96 -6.60
CA ARG A 129 -4.20 12.17 -5.28
C ARG A 129 -5.26 13.27 -5.30
N GLU A 130 -6.25 13.08 -4.45
CA GLU A 130 -7.30 14.06 -4.17
C GLU A 130 -6.70 15.31 -3.52
N TYR A 131 -7.30 16.47 -3.77
CA TYR A 131 -7.01 17.69 -3.02
C TYR A 131 -7.72 17.70 -1.65
N LYS A 132 -8.82 16.93 -1.51
CA LYS A 132 -9.58 16.74 -0.27
C LYS A 132 -9.01 15.61 0.57
N ARG A 133 -9.04 15.75 1.90
CA ARG A 133 -8.71 14.69 2.85
C ARG A 133 -9.87 13.69 2.93
N ARG A 134 -9.68 12.54 3.59
CA ARG A 134 -10.74 11.51 3.73
C ARG A 134 -12.00 12.05 4.41
N GLN A 135 -11.85 13.01 5.33
CA GLN A 135 -12.96 13.69 6.01
C GLN A 135 -13.56 14.86 5.19
N GLY A 136 -13.17 15.03 3.93
CA GLY A 136 -13.74 16.02 3.00
C GLY A 136 -13.18 17.44 3.12
N PHE A 137 -12.44 17.78 4.17
CA PHE A 137 -11.79 19.10 4.29
C PHE A 137 -10.51 19.21 3.45
N VAL A 138 -10.13 20.44 3.13
CA VAL A 138 -8.87 20.78 2.44
C VAL A 138 -7.92 21.43 3.44
N SER A 139 -6.69 20.94 3.45
CA SER A 139 -5.63 21.47 4.31
C SER A 139 -4.48 22.00 3.47
N PHE A 140 -3.91 23.13 3.85
CA PHE A 140 -2.71 23.69 3.24
C PHE A 140 -1.47 23.25 4.02
N LYS A 141 -0.31 23.24 3.37
CA LYS A 141 0.96 22.97 4.05
C LYS A 141 1.27 24.07 5.06
N SER A 142 1.85 23.67 6.19
CA SER A 142 2.25 24.56 7.29
C SER A 142 3.47 25.42 6.99
N ASP A 143 4.15 25.18 5.87
CA ASP A 143 5.34 25.91 5.42
C ASP A 143 5.03 27.29 4.82
N GLY A 144 3.76 27.71 4.82
CA GLY A 144 3.33 29.00 4.27
C GLY A 144 3.35 29.06 2.74
N SER A 145 3.67 27.97 2.06
CA SER A 145 3.76 27.92 0.59
C SER A 145 2.42 28.09 -0.13
N GLY A 146 1.29 28.04 0.61
CA GLY A 146 -0.05 28.02 0.03
C GLY A 146 -0.38 26.76 -0.75
N VAL A 147 0.48 25.72 -0.70
CA VAL A 147 0.28 24.46 -1.41
C VAL A 147 -0.70 23.58 -0.66
N ILE A 148 -1.66 22.98 -1.39
CA ILE A 148 -2.61 22.02 -0.81
C ILE A 148 -1.89 20.74 -0.40
N SER A 149 -2.13 20.33 0.85
CA SER A 149 -1.74 19.01 1.35
C SER A 149 -2.70 17.96 0.80
N ARG A 150 -2.23 17.22 -0.20
CA ARG A 150 -2.98 16.18 -0.92
C ARG A 150 -3.52 15.09 0.02
N GLY A 151 -4.71 14.59 -0.28
CA GLY A 151 -5.38 13.52 0.42
C GLY A 151 -5.06 12.12 -0.12
N PRO A 152 -6.04 11.19 -0.05
CA PRO A 152 -5.87 9.83 -0.55
C PRO A 152 -5.75 9.79 -2.07
N TYR A 153 -5.41 8.62 -2.62
CA TYR A 153 -5.42 8.40 -4.06
C TYR A 153 -6.83 8.60 -4.64
N LYS A 154 -6.92 9.15 -5.85
CA LYS A 154 -8.17 9.27 -6.62
C LYS A 154 -8.77 7.90 -6.88
N ILE A 155 -10.09 7.82 -6.96
CA ILE A 155 -10.80 6.55 -7.08
C ILE A 155 -10.43 5.82 -8.38
N GLU A 156 -10.30 6.58 -9.48
CA GLU A 156 -9.89 6.03 -10.77
C GLU A 156 -8.49 5.43 -10.73
N PHE A 157 -7.53 6.10 -10.09
CA PHE A 157 -6.19 5.53 -9.88
C PHE A 157 -6.22 4.28 -8.98
N CYS A 158 -7.09 4.23 -7.97
CA CYS A 158 -7.27 3.03 -7.17
C CYS A 158 -7.84 1.86 -8.00
N LYS A 159 -8.77 2.13 -8.95
CA LYS A 159 -9.29 1.12 -9.90
C LYS A 159 -8.19 0.60 -10.82
N GLU A 160 -7.35 1.49 -11.34
CA GLU A 160 -6.17 1.13 -12.15
C GLU A 160 -5.19 0.28 -11.34
N LEU A 161 -4.86 0.69 -10.11
CA LEU A 161 -3.96 -0.04 -9.23
C LEU A 161 -4.52 -1.44 -8.89
N LEU A 162 -5.81 -1.56 -8.62
CA LEU A 162 -6.46 -2.85 -8.38
C LEU A 162 -6.33 -3.77 -9.61
N ARG A 163 -6.56 -3.24 -10.82
CA ARG A 163 -6.33 -4.00 -12.06
C ARG A 163 -4.88 -4.44 -12.17
N MET A 164 -3.91 -3.57 -11.87
CA MET A 164 -2.49 -3.93 -11.92
C MET A 164 -2.16 -5.05 -10.93
N VAL A 165 -2.66 -4.98 -9.69
CA VAL A 165 -2.43 -6.01 -8.67
C VAL A 165 -3.02 -7.35 -9.09
N LEU A 166 -4.25 -7.36 -9.61
CA LEU A 166 -4.89 -8.60 -10.07
C LEU A 166 -4.17 -9.18 -11.31
N ASN A 167 -3.74 -8.34 -12.26
CA ASN A 167 -2.96 -8.80 -13.41
C ASN A 167 -1.60 -9.35 -12.98
N ALA A 168 -0.93 -8.68 -12.03
CA ALA A 168 0.30 -9.17 -11.44
C ALA A 168 0.09 -10.54 -10.77
N GLN A 169 -1.00 -10.71 -10.02
CA GLN A 169 -1.34 -11.99 -9.40
C GLN A 169 -1.51 -13.09 -10.46
N MET A 170 -2.27 -12.84 -11.53
CA MET A 170 -2.46 -13.82 -12.60
C MET A 170 -1.15 -14.18 -13.30
N ARG A 171 -0.27 -13.19 -13.50
CA ARG A 171 1.05 -13.41 -14.09
C ARG A 171 1.96 -14.23 -13.18
N VAL A 172 2.02 -13.90 -11.89
CA VAL A 172 2.81 -14.66 -10.90
C VAL A 172 2.29 -16.09 -10.75
N ARG A 173 0.98 -16.33 -10.78
CA ARG A 173 0.42 -17.68 -10.77
C ARG A 173 0.81 -18.52 -11.99
N LYS A 174 1.05 -17.86 -13.12
CA LYS A 174 1.41 -18.52 -14.38
C LYS A 174 2.92 -18.77 -14.51
N GLU A 175 3.73 -17.80 -14.08
CA GLU A 175 5.18 -17.76 -14.35
C GLU A 175 6.03 -18.03 -13.10
N GLY A 176 5.46 -17.83 -11.91
CA GLY A 176 6.16 -17.94 -10.64
C GLY A 176 6.06 -19.34 -9.99
N PRO A 177 6.70 -19.50 -8.82
CA PRO A 177 6.82 -20.80 -8.16
C PRO A 177 5.52 -21.27 -7.48
N ASP A 178 4.59 -20.36 -7.18
CA ASP A 178 3.32 -20.66 -6.49
C ASP A 178 2.11 -20.32 -7.39
N PRO A 179 1.42 -21.33 -7.95
CA PRO A 179 0.24 -21.12 -8.79
C PRO A 179 -1.00 -20.70 -8.02
N HIS A 180 -0.98 -20.74 -6.68
CA HIS A 180 -2.11 -20.40 -5.81
C HIS A 180 -1.94 -19.08 -5.08
N ILE A 181 -0.83 -18.36 -5.29
CA ILE A 181 -0.54 -17.12 -4.59
C ILE A 181 -1.70 -16.12 -4.69
N GLN A 182 -1.97 -15.42 -3.59
CA GLN A 182 -2.93 -14.32 -3.50
C GLN A 182 -2.16 -13.06 -3.10
N LEU A 183 -2.00 -12.13 -4.04
CA LEU A 183 -1.42 -10.80 -3.76
C LEU A 183 -2.42 -9.89 -3.06
N ILE A 184 -3.71 -10.16 -3.24
CA ILE A 184 -4.81 -9.53 -2.55
C ILE A 184 -5.86 -10.59 -2.19
N LEU A 185 -6.28 -10.60 -0.93
CA LEU A 185 -7.19 -11.60 -0.41
C LEU A 185 -8.65 -11.28 -0.78
N PRO A 186 -9.53 -12.30 -0.87
CA PRO A 186 -10.97 -12.09 -1.09
C PRO A 186 -11.60 -11.15 -0.05
N GLU A 187 -11.21 -11.25 1.21
CA GLU A 187 -11.71 -10.40 2.31
C GLU A 187 -11.26 -8.95 2.13
N GLU A 188 -10.06 -8.72 1.62
CA GLU A 188 -9.56 -7.38 1.30
C GLU A 188 -10.34 -6.77 0.13
N LEU A 189 -10.70 -7.57 -0.89
CA LEU A 189 -11.54 -7.13 -2.00
C LEU A 189 -12.94 -6.73 -1.53
N GLN A 190 -13.54 -7.50 -0.62
CA GLN A 190 -14.84 -7.16 -0.01
C GLN A 190 -14.77 -5.82 0.73
N GLU A 191 -13.70 -5.59 1.51
CA GLU A 191 -13.54 -4.35 2.25
C GLU A 191 -13.26 -3.15 1.32
N ILE A 192 -12.48 -3.34 0.24
CA ILE A 192 -12.30 -2.32 -0.79
C ILE A 192 -13.63 -1.95 -1.43
N ARG A 193 -14.44 -2.95 -1.81
CA ARG A 193 -15.79 -2.75 -2.37
C ARG A 193 -16.66 -1.94 -1.42
N ARG A 194 -16.70 -2.34 -0.14
CA ARG A 194 -17.47 -1.63 0.90
C ARG A 194 -17.04 -0.16 1.00
N ILE A 195 -15.75 0.10 1.20
CA ILE A 195 -15.21 1.47 1.31
C ILE A 195 -15.52 2.30 0.06
N TRP A 196 -15.31 1.73 -1.13
CA TRP A 196 -15.50 2.46 -2.38
C TRP A 196 -16.96 2.84 -2.59
N ARG A 197 -17.89 1.93 -2.29
CA ARG A 197 -19.33 2.20 -2.38
C ARG A 197 -19.78 3.21 -1.32
N THR A 198 -19.45 2.98 -0.04
CA THR A 198 -20.04 3.77 1.06
C THR A 198 -19.35 5.11 1.31
N GLU A 199 -18.03 5.21 1.09
CA GLU A 199 -17.27 6.42 1.41
C GLU A 199 -16.85 7.22 0.18
N ARG A 200 -16.65 6.53 -0.96
CA ARG A 200 -16.04 7.13 -2.16
C ARG A 200 -17.00 7.31 -3.34
N GLY A 201 -18.25 6.86 -3.20
CA GLY A 201 -19.29 7.02 -4.22
C GLY A 201 -19.09 6.16 -5.47
N ASP A 202 -18.50 4.97 -5.34
CA ASP A 202 -18.39 4.01 -6.46
C ASP A 202 -19.70 3.24 -6.68
N TRP A 203 -20.76 3.93 -7.10
CA TRP A 203 -22.07 3.31 -7.37
C TRP A 203 -22.07 2.31 -8.52
N GLU A 204 -21.08 2.36 -9.39
CA GLU A 204 -20.94 1.37 -10.46
C GLU A 204 -20.55 -0.01 -9.94
N ASP A 205 -20.19 -0.12 -8.66
CA ASP A 205 -19.70 -1.34 -8.03
C ASP A 205 -18.57 -1.95 -8.87
N SER A 206 -17.46 -1.20 -8.94
CA SER A 206 -16.40 -1.49 -9.90
C SER A 206 -15.57 -2.72 -9.51
N VAL A 207 -15.50 -3.07 -8.23
CA VAL A 207 -14.63 -4.15 -7.73
C VAL A 207 -15.01 -5.52 -8.32
N PRO A 208 -16.27 -5.99 -8.25
CA PRO A 208 -16.67 -7.24 -8.90
C PRO A 208 -16.41 -7.26 -10.40
N LYS A 209 -16.66 -6.13 -11.09
CA LYS A 209 -16.43 -6.00 -12.53
C LYS A 209 -14.96 -6.14 -12.88
N ILE A 210 -14.09 -5.42 -12.17
CA ILE A 210 -12.64 -5.47 -12.33
C ILE A 210 -12.11 -6.88 -12.05
N TYR A 211 -12.59 -7.52 -10.97
CA TYR A 211 -12.18 -8.87 -10.61
C TYR A 211 -12.50 -9.87 -11.73
N ARG A 212 -13.74 -9.86 -12.22
CA ARG A 212 -14.19 -10.75 -13.30
C ARG A 212 -13.49 -10.47 -14.62
N GLU A 213 -13.27 -9.19 -14.94
CA GLU A 213 -12.54 -8.75 -16.15
C GLU A 213 -11.12 -9.32 -16.20
N VAL A 214 -10.41 -9.33 -15.06
CA VAL A 214 -8.99 -9.72 -15.00
C VAL A 214 -8.82 -11.22 -14.74
N THR A 215 -9.59 -11.81 -13.82
CA THR A 215 -9.41 -13.20 -13.40
C THR A 215 -10.26 -14.19 -14.19
N GLY A 216 -11.36 -13.73 -14.80
CA GLY A 216 -12.37 -14.60 -15.40
C GLY A 216 -13.24 -15.36 -14.38
N GLU A 217 -13.02 -15.17 -13.08
CA GLU A 217 -13.73 -15.85 -12.00
C GLU A 217 -14.75 -14.91 -11.33
N GLU A 218 -15.73 -15.50 -10.65
CA GLU A 218 -16.64 -14.77 -9.76
C GLU A 218 -16.40 -15.21 -8.31
N LEU A 219 -16.29 -14.21 -7.41
CA LEU A 219 -16.24 -14.43 -5.97
C LEU A 219 -17.66 -14.42 -5.38
N ASP A 220 -17.81 -15.03 -4.20
CA ASP A 220 -19.03 -14.91 -3.42
C ASP A 220 -19.11 -13.50 -2.80
N TRP A 221 -19.73 -12.59 -3.56
CA TRP A 221 -19.93 -11.22 -3.15
C TRP A 221 -21.15 -11.11 -2.25
N VAL A 222 -20.95 -10.56 -1.04
CA VAL A 222 -22.08 -10.21 -0.16
C VAL A 222 -23.07 -9.31 -0.92
N SER A 223 -24.35 -9.71 -0.98
CA SER A 223 -25.40 -8.88 -1.57
C SER A 223 -25.69 -7.71 -0.62
N ASP A 224 -25.39 -6.50 -1.07
CA ASP A 224 -25.99 -5.31 -0.47
C ASP A 224 -27.17 -4.89 -1.35
N ASP A 225 -28.39 -5.20 -0.93
CA ASP A 225 -29.63 -4.90 -1.66
C ASP A 225 -29.96 -3.40 -1.75
N ILE A 226 -29.08 -2.51 -1.27
CA ILE A 226 -29.36 -1.08 -1.05
C ILE A 226 -28.49 -0.18 -1.97
N GLY A 227 -28.25 -0.61 -3.22
CA GLY A 227 -27.38 0.11 -4.15
C GLY A 227 -28.08 0.79 -5.32
N PHE A 228 -27.71 2.04 -5.61
CA PHE A 228 -28.06 2.70 -6.88
C PHE A 228 -27.29 2.05 -8.05
N SER A 229 -27.99 1.84 -9.17
CA SER A 229 -27.49 1.28 -10.42
C SER A 229 -26.86 2.33 -11.35
N SER A 230 -26.25 1.85 -12.44
CA SER A 230 -25.70 2.71 -13.50
C SER A 230 -26.73 3.63 -14.16
N LYS A 231 -28.01 3.24 -14.20
CA LYS A 231 -29.09 4.07 -14.77
C LYS A 231 -29.38 5.28 -13.89
N GLU A 232 -29.46 5.09 -12.58
CA GLU A 232 -29.66 6.19 -11.62
C GLU A 232 -28.48 7.15 -11.63
N LYS A 233 -27.25 6.65 -11.81
CA LYS A 233 -26.06 7.49 -11.99
C LYS A 233 -26.20 8.44 -13.19
N SER A 234 -26.67 7.95 -14.35
CA SER A 234 -26.87 8.79 -15.54
C SER A 234 -27.90 9.89 -15.31
N LEU A 235 -29.02 9.56 -14.67
CA LEU A 235 -30.05 10.55 -14.30
C LEU A 235 -29.49 11.59 -13.32
N LEU A 236 -28.71 11.16 -12.33
CA LEU A 236 -28.09 12.05 -11.36
C LEU A 236 -27.13 13.04 -12.02
N VAL A 237 -26.35 12.60 -13.00
CA VAL A 237 -25.44 13.47 -13.77
C VAL A 237 -26.21 14.58 -14.47
N GLU A 238 -27.36 14.26 -15.06
CA GLU A 238 -28.21 15.24 -15.74
C GLU A 238 -28.77 16.29 -14.77
N VAL A 239 -29.31 15.84 -13.62
CA VAL A 239 -29.86 16.71 -12.58
C VAL A 239 -28.78 17.61 -11.97
N CYS A 240 -27.62 17.05 -11.63
CA CYS A 240 -26.50 17.80 -11.07
C CYS A 240 -25.99 18.88 -12.03
N LYS A 241 -25.89 18.58 -13.33
CA LYS A 241 -25.51 19.58 -14.35
C LYS A 241 -26.54 20.70 -14.45
N LYS A 242 -27.84 20.37 -14.43
CA LYS A 242 -28.92 21.36 -14.51
C LYS A 242 -28.91 22.34 -13.34
N HIS A 243 -28.60 21.86 -12.13
CA HIS A 243 -28.65 22.67 -10.91
C HIS A 243 -27.28 23.17 -10.42
N ASN A 244 -26.20 22.90 -11.18
CA ASN A 244 -24.83 23.23 -10.80
C ASN A 244 -24.43 22.69 -9.41
N ILE A 245 -24.83 21.44 -9.12
CA ILE A 245 -24.56 20.77 -7.84
C ILE A 245 -23.46 19.73 -8.04
N PRO A 246 -22.44 19.64 -7.16
CA PRO A 246 -21.43 18.59 -7.23
C PRO A 246 -22.07 17.21 -7.11
N MET A 247 -21.79 16.34 -8.09
CA MET A 247 -22.35 14.98 -8.13
C MET A 247 -22.06 14.19 -6.86
N GLN A 248 -20.82 14.22 -6.38
CA GLN A 248 -20.41 13.51 -5.16
C GLN A 248 -21.17 13.95 -3.90
N LEU A 249 -21.59 15.22 -3.82
CA LEU A 249 -22.40 15.71 -2.69
C LEU A 249 -23.76 15.02 -2.68
N LEU A 250 -24.47 15.07 -3.81
CA LEU A 250 -25.79 14.47 -3.91
C LEU A 250 -25.74 12.94 -3.71
N MET A 251 -24.70 12.29 -4.22
CA MET A 251 -24.48 10.86 -4.00
C MET A 251 -24.34 10.53 -2.51
N LYS A 252 -23.48 11.25 -1.78
CA LYS A 252 -23.29 11.03 -0.35
C LYS A 252 -24.56 11.29 0.47
N LEU A 253 -25.35 12.29 0.09
CA LEU A 253 -26.62 12.59 0.76
C LEU A 253 -27.64 11.47 0.56
N LEU A 254 -27.76 10.95 -0.66
CA LEU A 254 -28.64 9.83 -0.98
C LEU A 254 -28.20 8.55 -0.26
N ASP A 255 -26.90 8.26 -0.23
CA ASP A 255 -26.35 7.11 0.51
C ASP A 255 -26.59 7.24 2.02
N ALA A 256 -26.45 8.45 2.59
CA ALA A 256 -26.72 8.70 4.00
C ALA A 256 -28.19 8.47 4.36
N GLU A 257 -29.11 8.84 3.47
CA GLU A 257 -30.55 8.58 3.65
C GLU A 257 -30.86 7.09 3.56
N LEU A 258 -30.35 6.41 2.51
CA LEU A 258 -30.55 4.98 2.30
C LEU A 258 -30.06 4.12 3.47
N GLN A 259 -28.90 4.45 4.05
CA GLN A 259 -28.35 3.71 5.21
C GLN A 259 -29.24 3.76 6.45
N THR A 260 -30.21 4.67 6.50
CA THR A 260 -31.13 4.82 7.63
C THR A 260 -32.56 4.42 7.30
N HIS A 261 -32.78 3.97 6.07
CA HIS A 261 -34.05 3.41 5.64
C HIS A 261 -34.37 2.16 6.48
N GLY A 262 -35.52 2.17 7.16
CA GLY A 262 -35.95 1.10 8.06
C GLY A 262 -35.51 1.22 9.52
N MET A 263 -34.78 2.28 9.89
CA MET A 263 -34.42 2.54 11.29
C MET A 263 -35.52 3.34 12.02
N GLU A 264 -35.91 2.89 13.22
CA GLU A 264 -36.90 3.59 14.06
C GLU A 264 -36.40 4.96 14.58
N LYS A 265 -35.08 5.11 14.75
CA LYS A 265 -34.43 6.35 15.23
C LYS A 265 -33.59 6.98 14.14
N ARG A 266 -34.06 8.11 13.60
CA ARG A 266 -33.42 8.84 12.49
C ARG A 266 -32.52 10.01 12.92
N ALA A 267 -32.35 10.23 14.23
CA ALA A 267 -31.57 11.34 14.75
C ALA A 267 -30.10 11.35 14.26
N HIS A 268 -29.52 10.18 13.99
CA HIS A 268 -28.14 10.05 13.49
C HIS A 268 -27.96 10.49 12.02
N VAL A 269 -29.05 10.54 11.24
CA VAL A 269 -29.02 11.00 9.83
C VAL A 269 -28.59 12.45 9.75
N TYR A 270 -29.16 13.30 10.60
CA TYR A 270 -28.86 14.74 10.58
C TYR A 270 -27.38 15.01 10.84
N ASN A 271 -26.78 14.32 11.82
CA ASN A 271 -25.34 14.42 12.06
C ASN A 271 -24.51 14.02 10.84
N ARG A 272 -24.96 13.01 10.09
CA ARG A 272 -24.28 12.54 8.87
C ARG A 272 -24.44 13.53 7.72
N ILE A 273 -25.65 14.05 7.51
CA ILE A 273 -25.93 15.10 6.52
C ILE A 273 -25.09 16.33 6.83
N ASP A 274 -25.05 16.78 8.07
CA ASP A 274 -24.24 17.93 8.48
C ASP A 274 -22.77 17.71 8.16
N GLN A 275 -22.21 16.54 8.50
CA GLN A 275 -20.83 16.19 8.15
C GLN A 275 -20.57 16.29 6.64
N ILE A 276 -21.49 15.79 5.82
CA ILE A 276 -21.39 15.83 4.35
C ILE A 276 -21.44 17.29 3.86
N LEU A 277 -22.35 18.11 4.39
CA LEU A 277 -22.48 19.51 4.01
C LEU A 277 -21.26 20.35 4.43
N PHE A 278 -20.59 19.99 5.53
CA PHE A 278 -19.36 20.62 5.99
C PHE A 278 -18.12 20.28 5.15
N GLU A 279 -18.18 19.27 4.28
CA GLU A 279 -17.07 18.95 3.39
C GLU A 279 -16.78 20.08 2.38
N GLU A 280 -15.63 19.97 1.70
CA GLU A 280 -15.30 20.88 0.61
C GLU A 280 -15.87 20.40 -0.73
N TRP A 281 -16.58 21.31 -1.38
CA TRP A 281 -17.36 21.06 -2.59
C TRP A 281 -16.97 21.96 -3.76
N ARG A 282 -16.17 23.00 -3.49
CA ARG A 282 -15.54 23.87 -4.50
C ARG A 282 -14.44 23.12 -5.24
N THR A 283 -14.13 23.58 -6.45
CA THR A 283 -13.04 22.99 -7.24
C THR A 283 -11.66 23.36 -6.67
N GLU A 284 -10.63 22.62 -7.09
CA GLU A 284 -9.26 22.93 -6.68
C GLU A 284 -8.84 24.34 -7.11
N GLU A 285 -9.23 24.74 -8.32
CA GLU A 285 -8.94 26.06 -8.87
C GLU A 285 -9.59 27.17 -8.03
N GLU A 286 -10.88 27.02 -7.70
CA GLU A 286 -11.62 27.96 -6.86
C GLU A 286 -10.98 28.11 -5.46
N LEU A 287 -10.48 27.03 -4.89
CA LEU A 287 -9.82 27.04 -3.59
C LEU A 287 -8.47 27.76 -3.62
N LEU A 288 -7.68 27.52 -4.66
CA LEU A 288 -6.40 28.20 -4.86
C LEU A 288 -6.61 29.71 -5.08
N LEU A 289 -7.65 30.08 -5.84
CA LEU A 289 -8.00 31.47 -6.12
C LEU A 289 -8.51 32.19 -4.86
N ASN A 290 -9.36 31.54 -4.06
CA ASN A 290 -9.83 32.07 -2.78
C ASN A 290 -8.71 32.25 -1.76
N ASN A 291 -7.78 31.28 -1.68
CA ASN A 291 -6.63 31.37 -0.80
C ASN A 291 -5.68 32.51 -1.22
N ALA A 292 -5.48 32.71 -2.52
CA ALA A 292 -4.71 33.84 -3.04
C ALA A 292 -5.37 35.20 -2.72
N ASN A 293 -6.71 35.25 -2.72
CA ASN A 293 -7.49 36.42 -2.39
C ASN A 293 -7.73 36.61 -0.86
N GLY A 294 -7.16 35.76 -0.01
CA GLY A 294 -7.34 35.84 1.45
C GLY A 294 -8.74 35.47 1.96
N ILE A 295 -9.59 34.90 1.11
CA ILE A 295 -10.95 34.47 1.45
C ILE A 295 -10.88 33.07 2.06
N ARG A 296 -10.96 32.98 3.39
CA ARG A 296 -11.09 31.71 4.12
C ARG A 296 -12.57 31.42 4.43
N LYS A 297 -12.92 30.14 4.40
CA LYS A 297 -14.24 29.64 4.84
C LYS A 297 -14.39 29.85 6.34
#